data_AF-A0A4R4TYQ3-F1
#
_entry.id   AF-A0A4R4TYQ3-F1
#
_cell.length_a   1.000
_cell.length_b   1.000
_cell.length_c   1.000
_cell.angle_alpha   90.00
_cell.angle_beta   90.00
_cell.angle_gamma   90.00
#
_symmetry.space_group_name_H-M   'P 1'
#
loop_
_entity.id
_entity.type
_entity.pdbx_description
1 polymer ?
#
loop_
_entity_poly.entity_id
_entity_poly.type
_entity_poly.pdbx_seq_one_letter_code
_entity_poly.pdbx_strand_id
1 'polypeptide(L)'
;MSEPETSDHGVVTQHARTTLPYRLAVWYLRSAMVSLPLAFIDFDRLWPIWPSVIVLSFICVSPVRYMAYFEWKLSQADLGVMLWRDAFSPRFR
;
A
#
# COMPACT_ATOMS: atom_id res chain seq x y z
N MET A 1 6.05 -15.30 31.35
CA MET A 1 5.45 -13.98 31.61
C MET A 1 5.59 -13.24 30.30
N SER A 2 4.53 -13.25 29.50
CA SER A 2 4.56 -12.91 28.07
C SER A 2 3.82 -11.59 27.85
N GLU A 3 4.33 -10.81 26.89
CA GLU A 3 3.90 -9.49 26.40
C GLU A 3 4.56 -8.28 27.11
N PRO A 4 5.25 -7.43 26.31
CA PRO A 4 4.55 -6.45 25.48
C PRO A 4 5.15 -6.30 24.05
N GLU A 5 4.88 -7.23 23.13
CA GLU A 5 5.23 -7.02 21.71
C GLU A 5 4.17 -6.18 20.96
N THR A 6 2.96 -6.07 21.50
CA THR A 6 1.82 -5.38 20.88
C THR A 6 1.92 -3.86 20.91
N SER A 7 2.59 -3.28 21.91
CA SER A 7 2.74 -1.81 22.03
C SER A 7 3.69 -1.26 20.96
N ASP A 8 4.86 -1.87 20.77
CA ASP A 8 5.83 -1.42 19.77
C ASP A 8 5.30 -1.62 18.35
N HIS A 9 4.61 -2.73 18.10
CA HIS A 9 4.03 -2.98 16.78
C HIS A 9 2.94 -1.95 16.43
N GLY A 10 2.11 -1.54 17.39
CA GLY A 10 1.11 -0.48 17.20
C GLY A 10 1.73 0.90 16.89
N VAL A 11 2.80 1.26 17.60
CA VAL A 11 3.51 2.54 17.40
C VAL A 11 4.20 2.59 16.04
N VAL A 12 4.89 1.51 15.66
CA VAL A 12 5.58 1.42 14.37
C VAL A 12 4.60 1.45 13.20
N THR A 13 3.47 0.77 13.31
CA THR A 13 2.43 0.78 12.25
C THR A 13 1.74 2.13 12.13
N GLN A 14 1.54 2.85 13.24
CA GLN A 14 1.04 4.22 13.22
C GLN A 14 2.05 5.19 12.63
N HIS A 15 3.33 5.03 12.96
CA HIS A 15 4.41 5.84 12.38
C HIS A 15 4.50 5.63 10.86
N ALA A 16 4.49 4.37 10.40
CA ALA A 16 4.48 4.02 8.99
C ALA A 16 3.34 4.73 8.23
N ARG A 17 2.13 4.77 8.80
CA ARG A 17 0.96 5.44 8.22
C ARG A 17 1.11 6.96 8.06
N THR A 18 1.91 7.61 8.91
CA THR A 18 2.18 9.05 8.80
C THR A 18 3.17 9.40 7.71
N THR A 19 3.94 8.42 7.21
CA THR A 19 4.95 8.67 6.18
C THR A 19 4.31 8.94 4.82
N LEU A 20 4.88 9.92 4.10
CA LEU A 20 4.48 10.26 2.73
C LEU A 20 4.47 9.05 1.77
N PRO A 21 5.51 8.18 1.72
CA PRO A 21 5.51 7.04 0.80
C PRO A 21 4.36 6.08 1.08
N TYR A 22 4.04 5.81 2.35
CA TYR A 22 2.92 4.95 2.71
C TYR A 22 1.57 5.53 2.23
N ARG A 23 1.34 6.83 2.48
CA ARG A 23 0.12 7.51 2.05
C ARG A 23 -0.03 7.53 0.53
N LEU A 24 1.08 7.76 -0.19
CA LEU A 24 1.10 7.70 -1.66
C LEU A 24 0.77 6.30 -2.19
N ALA A 25 1.31 5.25 -1.58
CA ALA A 25 0.99 3.87 -1.94
C ALA A 25 -0.49 3.54 -1.71
N VAL A 26 -1.06 3.95 -0.57
CA VAL A 26 -2.49 3.76 -0.29
C VAL A 26 -3.37 4.53 -1.27
N TRP A 27 -3.02 5.79 -1.58
CA TRP A 27 -3.75 6.60 -2.55
C TRP A 27 -3.70 6.03 -3.97
N TYR A 28 -2.53 5.55 -4.38
CA TYR A 28 -2.35 4.87 -5.66
C TYR A 28 -3.17 3.58 -5.71
N LEU A 29 -3.09 2.73 -4.68
CA LEU A 29 -3.81 1.46 -4.63
C LEU A 29 -5.33 1.66 -4.66
N ARG A 30 -5.84 2.71 -4.01
CA ARG A 30 -7.24 3.13 -4.12
C ARG A 30 -7.63 3.53 -5.53
N SER A 31 -6.84 4.41 -6.13
CA SER A 31 -7.09 4.89 -7.49
C SER A 31 -7.07 3.73 -8.49
N ALA A 32 -6.10 2.82 -8.34
CA ALA A 32 -6.00 1.60 -9.13
C ALA A 32 -7.24 0.72 -8.96
N MET A 33 -7.70 0.47 -7.72
CA MET A 33 -8.88 -0.33 -7.43
C MET A 33 -10.18 0.25 -8.00
N VAL A 34 -10.33 1.59 -7.99
CA VAL A 34 -11.49 2.26 -8.61
C VAL A 34 -11.41 2.21 -10.14
N SER A 35 -10.20 2.27 -10.70
CA SER A 35 -9.98 2.20 -12.15
C SER A 35 -10.05 0.78 -12.73
N LEU A 36 -9.82 -0.25 -11.90
CA LEU A 36 -9.75 -1.65 -12.32
C LEU A 36 -11.05 -2.12 -13.02
N PRO A 37 -12.27 -1.86 -12.49
CA PRO A 37 -13.52 -2.26 -13.13
C PRO A 37 -13.72 -1.58 -14.50
N LEU A 38 -13.29 -0.33 -14.66
CA LEU A 38 -13.33 0.35 -15.96
C LEU A 38 -12.35 -0.28 -16.95
N ALA A 39 -11.19 -0.73 -16.47
CA ALA A 39 -10.20 -1.43 -17.29
C ALA A 39 -10.69 -2.78 -17.83
N PHE A 40 -11.60 -3.44 -17.11
CA PHE A 40 -12.23 -4.69 -17.56
C PHE A 40 -13.30 -4.48 -18.64
N ILE A 41 -13.94 -3.31 -18.70
CA ILE A 41 -15.00 -3.01 -19.67
C ILE A 41 -14.39 -2.71 -21.06
N ASP A 42 -13.26 -1.99 -21.11
CA ASP A 42 -12.59 -1.55 -22.34
C ASP A 42 -11.15 -2.08 -22.46
N PHE A 43 -10.98 -3.40 -22.31
CA PHE A 43 -9.66 -4.04 -22.23
C PHE A 43 -8.78 -3.79 -23.47
N ASP A 44 -9.32 -3.91 -24.69
CA ASP A 44 -8.57 -3.69 -25.94
C ASP A 44 -8.01 -2.26 -26.06
N ARG A 45 -8.76 -1.28 -25.54
CA ARG A 45 -8.37 0.13 -25.59
C ARG A 45 -7.40 0.52 -24.47
N LEU A 46 -7.50 -0.15 -23.32
CA LEU A 46 -6.72 0.13 -22.12
C LEU A 46 -5.48 -0.77 -21.98
N TRP A 47 -5.33 -1.79 -22.83
CA TRP A 47 -4.13 -2.63 -22.97
C TRP A 47 -2.80 -1.86 -22.95
N PRO A 48 -2.61 -0.78 -23.75
CA PRO A 48 -1.35 -0.03 -23.75
C PRO A 48 -1.07 0.74 -22.45
N ILE A 49 -2.05 0.91 -21.56
CA ILE A 49 -1.92 1.64 -20.30
C ILE A 49 -1.46 0.71 -19.16
N TRP A 50 -1.67 -0.61 -19.29
CA TRP A 50 -1.25 -1.60 -18.29
C TRP A 50 0.25 -1.52 -17.93
N PRO A 51 1.20 -1.40 -18.88
CA PRO A 51 2.61 -1.22 -18.56
C PRO A 51 2.85 0.01 -17.67
N SER A 52 2.19 1.13 -17.96
CA SER A 52 2.31 2.36 -17.15
C SER A 52 1.74 2.16 -15.75
N VAL A 53 0.62 1.45 -15.61
CA VAL A 53 0.03 1.09 -14.31
C VAL A 53 1.01 0.22 -13.52
N ILE A 54 1.62 -0.79 -14.14
CA ILE A 54 2.62 -1.65 -13.49
C ILE A 54 3.82 -0.82 -13.02
N VAL A 55 4.38 0.04 -13.86
CA VAL A 55 5.52 0.89 -13.49
C VAL A 55 5.16 1.84 -12.35
N LEU A 56 3.99 2.48 -12.40
CA LEU A 56 3.51 3.33 -11.31
C LEU A 56 3.30 2.54 -10.02
N SER A 57 2.79 1.31 -10.09
CA SER A 57 2.70 0.41 -8.93
C SER A 57 4.07 0.18 -8.31
N PHE A 58 5.09 -0.09 -9.12
CA PHE A 58 6.46 -0.25 -8.62
C PHE A 58 6.99 1.03 -7.98
N ILE A 59 6.78 2.20 -8.60
CA ILE A 59 7.26 3.48 -8.07
C ILE A 59 6.57 3.80 -6.73
N CYS A 60 5.27 3.53 -6.60
CA CYS A 60 4.53 3.83 -5.39
C CYS A 60 4.79 2.82 -4.26
N VAL A 61 4.93 1.53 -4.58
CA VAL A 61 5.02 0.46 -3.56
C VAL A 61 6.46 0.15 -3.16
N SER A 62 7.45 0.30 -4.06
CA SER A 62 8.86 -0.04 -3.75
C SER A 62 9.44 0.77 -2.58
N PRO A 63 9.24 2.10 -2.48
CA PRO A 63 9.74 2.88 -1.36
C PRO A 63 9.14 2.44 -0.02
N VAL A 64 7.86 2.06 -0.02
CA VAL A 64 7.17 1.55 1.17
C VAL A 64 7.72 0.19 1.59
N ARG A 65 7.98 -0.71 0.63
CA ARG A 65 8.60 -2.01 0.91
C ARG A 65 10.02 -1.85 1.45
N TYR A 66 10.77 -0.89 0.92
CA TYR A 66 12.10 -0.55 1.41
C TYR A 66 12.05 -0.03 2.85
N MET A 67 11.20 0.95 3.15
CA MET A 67 11.05 1.48 4.50
C MET A 67 10.52 0.43 5.48
N ALA A 68 9.58 -0.42 5.05
CA ALA A 68 9.11 -1.52 5.89
C ALA A 68 10.22 -2.48 6.29
N TYR A 69 11.15 -2.79 5.37
CA TYR A 69 12.26 -3.69 5.64
C TYR A 69 13.36 -3.06 6.49
N PHE A 70 13.78 -1.83 6.17
CA PHE A 70 14.93 -1.20 6.82
C PHE A 70 14.58 -0.32 8.02
N GLU A 71 13.51 0.47 7.95
CA GLU A 71 13.16 1.44 9.00
C GLU A 71 12.15 0.87 10.00
N TRP A 72 11.05 0.31 9.50
CA TRP A 72 9.94 -0.10 10.35
C TRP A 72 10.05 -1.55 10.83
N LYS A 73 11.01 -2.32 10.31
CA LYS A 73 11.20 -3.75 10.63
C LYS A 73 9.89 -4.54 10.58
N LEU A 74 9.00 -4.18 9.66
CA LEU A 74 7.70 -4.81 9.46
C LEU A 74 7.83 -6.00 8.51
N SER A 75 7.10 -7.07 8.83
CA SER A 75 6.95 -8.18 7.89
C SER A 75 6.28 -7.69 6.61
N GLN A 76 6.75 -8.19 5.46
CA GLN A 76 6.15 -7.86 4.16
C GLN A 76 4.69 -8.33 4.08
N ALA A 77 4.33 -9.42 4.78
CA ALA A 77 2.96 -9.90 4.86
C ALA A 77 2.07 -8.91 5.61
N ASP A 78 2.52 -8.42 6.77
CA ASP A 78 1.78 -7.43 7.57
C ASP A 78 1.65 -6.10 6.85
N LEU A 79 2.70 -5.67 6.15
CA LEU A 79 2.65 -4.48 5.30
C LEU A 79 1.60 -4.64 4.19
N GLY A 80 1.54 -5.80 3.54
CA GLY A 80 0.54 -6.10 2.52
C GLY A 80 -0.88 -6.02 3.07
N VAL A 81 -1.13 -6.66 4.22
CA VAL A 81 -2.44 -6.62 4.89
C VAL A 81 -2.80 -5.20 5.30
N MET A 82 -1.85 -4.41 5.82
CA MET A 82 -2.06 -3.02 6.18
C MET A 82 -2.41 -2.14 4.98
N LEU A 83 -1.63 -2.21 3.89
CA LEU A 83 -1.88 -1.44 2.67
C LEU A 83 -3.23 -1.79 2.06
N TRP A 84 -3.58 -3.08 2.04
CA TRP A 84 -4.86 -3.54 1.53
C TRP A 84 -6.00 -3.04 2.43
N ARG A 85 -5.91 -3.25 3.74
CA ARG A 85 -6.93 -2.77 4.69
C ARG A 85 -7.12 -1.26 4.61
N ASP A 86 -6.03 -0.50 4.54
CA ASP A 86 -6.08 0.96 4.49
C ASP A 86 -6.57 1.46 3.13
N ALA A 87 -6.24 0.79 2.02
CA ALA A 87 -6.81 1.12 0.71
C ALA A 87 -8.34 0.95 0.69
N PHE A 88 -8.87 -0.10 1.32
CA PHE A 88 -10.32 -0.36 1.39
C PHE A 88 -11.04 0.37 2.54
N SER A 89 -10.32 0.96 3.51
CA SER A 89 -10.92 1.60 4.68
C SER A 89 -11.29 3.07 4.41
N PRO A 90 -12.58 3.48 4.42
CA PRO A 90 -12.99 4.87 4.17
C PRO A 90 -12.45 5.88 5.20
N ARG A 91 -11.87 5.43 6.32
CA ARG A 91 -11.35 6.27 7.41
C ARG A 91 -9.87 6.63 7.28
N PHE A 92 -9.15 6.17 6.26
CA PHE A 92 -7.75 6.58 6.06
C PHE A 92 -7.71 8.02 5.54
N ARG A 93 -7.40 8.97 6.42
CA ARG A 93 -7.19 10.40 6.14
C ARG A 93 -5.87 10.86 6.76
#